data_AF-A0A964DXT9-F1
#
_entry.id   AF-A0A964DXT9-F1
#
_cell.length_a   1.000
_cell.length_b   1.000
_cell.length_c   1.000
_cell.angle_alpha   90.00
_cell.angle_beta   90.00
_cell.angle_gamma   90.00
#
_symmetry.space_group_name_H-M   'P 1'
#
loop_
_entity.id
_entity.type
_entity.pdbx_description
1 polymer ?
#
loop_
_entity_poly.entity_id
_entity_poly.type
_entity_poly.pdbx_seq_one_letter_code
_entity_poly.pdbx_strand_id
1 'polypeptide(L)'
;MGAQADTQTDIDLDLTEAPQPGGPAPVPPQPAASAPGASAPAAPQPGAPQPVRPPDVMVPMPLGLMLQLGMRAHEAGKAQEAEAIASNLLRAAPQDGRVLHLAGIIAFKGNRQPLGIQLLERAITQEPANPLYVRNIAEMYRVTGRLDAAMRAISRAIALRPDDAVCYHNQAVILHESGRIAEGLASSRRTAALKHDMPGAHFAIAEAQLLLGEFAEGWEEYEWRFRMAGVPPVMPAAVKRDRPQWGGSRLETGRLMMIGDQGFGDVLQFSRYIPWAVGRGQPTFLATSKEMAPAIRRMFPDLEIQTRWADCSDFAAYIPLSGLPRLCGTRIDTIPPVVPLPLDPERAEAWTARLNDSLPLGLKRVGIVWAGRPTHKNDRNRSIAFATLMATLGNLPGIAFVSLQKGDRTADLAGYQGAAPLFDAAPHIETYEDTAAAIAALDVVVTVDTSVAHLTGLVGKPGWVLLPFTPDWRWLRERTDTPWYPSLRLFRQQAHGQWDAPLAAVAAALVG
;
A
#
# COMPACT_ATOMS: atom_id res chain seq x y z
N MET A 1 -1.81 41.70 -34.90
CA MET A 1 -2.36 40.34 -35.10
C MET A 1 -1.18 39.38 -35.03
N GLY A 2 -0.97 38.50 -34.07
CA GLY A 2 -1.68 38.08 -32.87
C GLY A 2 -0.83 36.89 -32.41
N ALA A 3 -0.01 37.09 -31.37
CA ALA A 3 0.87 36.07 -30.85
C ALA A 3 0.01 34.92 -30.29
N GLN A 4 0.10 33.74 -30.91
CA GLN A 4 -0.49 32.53 -30.36
C GLN A 4 0.29 32.17 -29.10
N ALA A 5 -0.38 32.26 -27.96
CA ALA A 5 0.11 31.75 -26.69
C ALA A 5 0.31 30.23 -26.83
N ASP A 6 1.56 29.79 -26.70
CA ASP A 6 1.91 28.40 -26.45
C ASP A 6 1.23 28.01 -25.12
N THR A 7 0.08 27.35 -25.20
CA THR A 7 -0.49 26.65 -24.04
C THR A 7 0.38 25.42 -23.78
N GLN A 8 1.43 25.63 -22.98
CA GLN A 8 2.27 24.58 -22.44
C GLN A 8 1.36 23.67 -21.59
N THR A 9 1.04 22.48 -22.09
CA THR A 9 0.40 21.44 -21.29
C THR A 9 1.42 21.02 -20.23
N ASP A 10 1.31 21.61 -19.04
CA ASP A 10 2.19 21.31 -17.91
C ASP A 10 2.04 19.83 -17.52
N ILE A 11 3.07 19.01 -17.78
CA ILE A 11 3.08 17.62 -17.32
C ILE A 11 3.33 17.63 -15.81
N ASP A 12 2.27 17.51 -15.04
CA ASP A 12 2.36 17.20 -13.62
C ASP A 12 2.72 15.73 -13.44
N LEU A 13 3.88 15.47 -12.85
CA LEU A 13 4.25 14.13 -12.47
C LEU A 13 3.57 13.81 -11.14
N ASP A 14 2.28 13.51 -11.19
CA ASP A 14 1.59 12.91 -10.05
C ASP A 14 1.98 11.42 -9.98
N LEU A 15 2.92 11.07 -9.08
CA LEU A 15 3.27 9.68 -8.76
C LEU A 15 2.63 9.21 -7.45
N THR A 16 1.55 9.86 -6.98
CA THR A 16 0.72 9.29 -5.91
C THR A 16 0.19 7.90 -6.30
N GLU A 17 0.17 7.61 -7.60
CA GLU A 17 0.10 6.27 -8.16
C GLU A 17 1.47 5.79 -8.66
N ALA A 18 2.28 5.24 -7.74
CA ALA A 18 3.41 4.42 -8.15
C ALA A 18 2.89 3.20 -8.95
N PRO A 19 3.55 2.83 -10.07
CA PRO A 19 3.14 1.68 -10.85
C PRO A 19 3.18 0.41 -10.03
N GLN A 20 2.16 -0.44 -10.20
CA GLN A 20 2.17 -1.83 -9.77
C GLN A 20 3.49 -2.49 -10.19
N PRO A 21 4.22 -3.20 -9.32
CA PRO A 21 5.27 -4.09 -9.79
C PRO A 21 4.61 -5.10 -10.73
N GLY A 22 5.01 -5.07 -12.01
CA GLY A 22 4.52 -6.01 -13.02
C GLY A 22 4.70 -7.44 -12.51
N GLY A 23 3.66 -8.26 -12.71
CA GLY A 23 3.74 -9.68 -12.43
C GLY A 23 4.90 -10.34 -13.19
N PRO A 24 5.32 -11.55 -12.77
CA PRO A 24 6.42 -12.26 -13.42
C PRO A 24 6.14 -12.38 -14.93
N ALA A 25 7.17 -12.11 -15.73
CA ALA A 25 7.11 -12.28 -17.17
C ALA A 25 6.63 -13.71 -17.51
N PRO A 26 5.77 -13.89 -18.53
CA PRO A 26 5.34 -15.21 -18.94
C PRO A 26 6.55 -16.04 -19.36
N VAL A 27 6.63 -17.26 -18.83
CA VAL A 27 7.61 -18.28 -19.19
C VAL A 27 7.53 -18.53 -20.70
N PRO A 28 8.65 -18.50 -21.45
CA PRO A 28 8.61 -18.81 -22.87
C PRO A 28 8.11 -20.24 -23.08
N PRO A 29 7.24 -20.50 -24.07
CA PRO A 29 6.76 -21.86 -24.32
C PRO A 29 7.94 -22.77 -24.69
N GLN A 30 7.96 -23.96 -24.06
CA GLN A 30 8.90 -25.03 -24.42
C GLN A 30 8.75 -25.41 -25.90
N PRO A 31 9.85 -25.76 -26.58
CA PRO A 31 9.79 -26.15 -27.99
C PRO A 31 9.00 -27.44 -28.15
N ALA A 32 7.95 -27.38 -28.96
CA ALA A 32 7.12 -28.52 -29.30
C ALA A 32 7.92 -29.58 -30.09
N ALA A 33 7.65 -30.84 -29.76
CA ALA A 33 8.23 -32.02 -30.38
C ALA A 33 8.00 -32.05 -31.89
N SER A 34 9.05 -32.46 -32.60
CA SER A 34 9.13 -32.70 -34.03
C SER A 34 8.14 -33.77 -34.52
N ALA A 35 7.32 -33.44 -35.51
CA ALA A 35 6.62 -34.41 -36.36
C ALA A 35 7.33 -34.52 -37.72
N PRO A 36 7.46 -35.72 -38.31
CA PRO A 36 8.21 -35.94 -39.55
C PRO A 36 7.31 -35.77 -40.78
N GLY A 37 7.81 -35.09 -41.80
CA GLY A 37 7.20 -35.11 -43.13
C GLY A 37 7.14 -33.77 -43.82
N ALA A 38 8.25 -33.33 -44.40
CA ALA A 38 8.24 -32.42 -45.54
C ALA A 38 9.51 -32.62 -46.37
N SER A 39 9.31 -32.85 -47.65
CA SER A 39 10.30 -33.12 -48.70
C SER A 39 11.36 -32.03 -48.85
N ALA A 40 12.56 -32.46 -49.26
CA ALA A 40 13.76 -31.65 -49.47
C ALA A 40 13.53 -30.40 -50.36
N PRO A 41 14.21 -29.26 -50.09
CA PRO A 41 14.18 -28.11 -50.97
C PRO A 41 15.12 -28.33 -52.17
N ALA A 42 14.65 -27.92 -53.35
CA ALA A 42 15.42 -27.89 -54.58
C ALA A 42 16.57 -26.85 -54.51
N ALA A 43 17.62 -27.12 -55.30
CA ALA A 43 18.84 -26.31 -55.41
C ALA A 43 18.58 -24.83 -55.78
N PRO A 44 19.46 -23.89 -55.37
CA PRO A 44 19.25 -22.46 -55.56
C PRO A 44 19.44 -22.05 -57.03
N GLN A 45 18.48 -21.30 -57.58
CA GLN A 45 18.66 -20.58 -58.84
C GLN A 45 19.44 -19.27 -58.60
N PRO A 46 20.38 -18.88 -59.48
CA PRO A 46 21.10 -17.63 -59.35
C PRO A 46 20.31 -16.46 -59.95
N GLY A 47 20.23 -15.36 -59.19
CA GLY A 47 19.99 -14.02 -59.74
C GLY A 47 18.55 -13.51 -59.67
N ALA A 48 18.11 -13.08 -58.48
CA ALA A 48 17.11 -12.02 -58.37
C ALA A 48 17.72 -10.88 -57.54
N PRO A 49 17.77 -9.64 -58.04
CA PRO A 49 18.29 -8.51 -57.28
C PRO A 49 17.40 -8.31 -56.04
N GLN A 50 18.02 -8.27 -54.85
CA GLN A 50 17.28 -7.92 -53.64
C GLN A 50 16.66 -6.52 -53.82
N PRO A 51 15.39 -6.31 -53.45
CA PRO A 51 14.77 -5.00 -53.53
C PRO A 51 15.56 -4.05 -52.62
N VAL A 52 16.20 -3.05 -53.23
CA VAL A 52 16.80 -1.93 -52.52
C VAL A 52 15.68 -1.26 -51.74
N ARG A 53 15.74 -1.31 -50.41
CA ARG A 53 14.81 -0.58 -49.54
C ARG A 53 14.88 0.90 -49.97
N PRO A 54 13.75 1.54 -50.34
CA PRO A 54 13.80 2.96 -50.66
C PRO A 54 14.37 3.71 -49.45
N PRO A 55 15.18 4.75 -49.64
CA PRO A 55 15.70 5.55 -48.53
C PRO A 55 14.51 6.02 -47.69
N ASP A 56 14.59 5.85 -46.38
CA ASP A 56 13.56 6.31 -45.45
C ASP A 56 13.26 7.78 -45.75
N VAL A 57 12.07 8.07 -46.27
CA VAL A 57 11.62 9.44 -46.53
C VAL A 57 11.39 10.09 -45.17
N MET A 58 12.39 10.81 -44.70
CA MET A 58 12.33 11.55 -43.44
C MET A 58 11.45 12.79 -43.63
N VAL A 59 10.21 12.73 -43.16
CA VAL A 59 9.33 13.90 -43.10
C VAL A 59 9.67 14.69 -41.82
N PRO A 60 10.19 15.92 -41.91
CA PRO A 60 10.48 16.73 -40.74
C PRO A 60 9.17 17.05 -40.00
N MET A 61 9.07 16.57 -38.76
CA MET A 61 7.95 16.84 -37.86
C MET A 61 8.31 17.97 -36.90
N PRO A 62 7.42 18.95 -36.66
CA PRO A 62 7.66 19.99 -35.65
C PRO A 62 7.91 19.38 -34.26
N LEU A 63 8.89 19.91 -33.54
CA LEU A 63 9.27 19.43 -32.21
C LEU A 63 8.08 19.43 -31.23
N GLY A 64 7.25 20.48 -31.25
CA GLY A 64 6.06 20.59 -30.42
C GLY A 64 5.04 19.47 -30.66
N LEU A 65 4.86 19.05 -31.92
CA LEU A 65 3.96 17.94 -32.26
C LEU A 65 4.49 16.61 -31.74
N MET A 66 5.80 16.38 -31.85
CA MET A 66 6.44 15.16 -31.31
C MET A 66 6.37 15.11 -29.78
N LEU A 67 6.50 16.25 -29.09
CA LEU A 67 6.29 16.35 -27.64
C LEU A 67 4.85 15.99 -27.27
N GLN A 68 3.85 16.51 -27.99
CA GLN A 68 2.44 16.18 -27.78
C GLN A 68 2.13 14.69 -28.03
N LEU A 69 2.71 14.10 -29.08
CA LEU A 69 2.54 12.67 -29.36
C LEU A 69 3.15 11.81 -28.26
N GLY A 70 4.36 12.15 -27.80
CA GLY A 70 5.02 11.45 -26.69
C GLY A 70 4.20 11.55 -25.40
N MET A 71 3.62 12.72 -25.11
CA MET A 71 2.72 12.93 -23.99
C MET A 71 1.46 12.07 -24.08
N ARG A 72 0.78 12.06 -25.22
CA ARG A 72 -0.42 11.22 -25.40
C ARG A 72 -0.13 9.73 -25.32
N ALA A 73 0.99 9.28 -25.89
CA ALA A 73 1.42 7.88 -25.77
C ALA A 73 1.68 7.52 -24.30
N HIS A 74 2.27 8.44 -23.53
CA HIS A 74 2.48 8.28 -22.10
C HIS A 74 1.15 8.18 -21.33
N GLU A 75 0.24 9.15 -21.52
CA GLU A 75 -1.08 9.19 -20.87
C GLU A 75 -1.95 7.98 -21.22
N ALA A 76 -1.84 7.48 -22.45
CA ALA A 76 -2.55 6.27 -22.89
C ALA A 76 -1.91 4.95 -22.39
N GLY A 77 -0.85 5.00 -21.58
CA GLY A 77 -0.16 3.81 -21.06
C GLY A 77 0.62 3.02 -22.11
N LYS A 78 0.85 3.59 -23.30
CA LYS A 78 1.58 2.93 -24.39
C LYS A 78 3.08 3.07 -24.19
N ALA A 79 3.61 2.35 -23.20
CA ALA A 79 4.99 2.50 -22.72
C ALA A 79 6.04 2.41 -23.84
N GLN A 80 5.97 1.39 -24.70
CA GLN A 80 6.95 1.20 -25.79
C GLN A 80 6.91 2.35 -26.81
N GLU A 81 5.71 2.83 -27.15
CA GLU A 81 5.54 3.96 -28.08
C GLU A 81 6.09 5.25 -27.48
N ALA A 82 5.77 5.53 -26.22
CA ALA A 82 6.27 6.69 -25.50
C ALA A 82 7.80 6.69 -25.40
N GLU A 83 8.41 5.55 -25.10
CA GLU A 83 9.87 5.40 -25.03
C GLU A 83 10.56 5.59 -26.39
N ALA A 84 9.97 5.07 -27.46
CA ALA A 84 10.48 5.27 -28.82
C ALA A 84 10.45 6.76 -29.21
N ILE A 85 9.32 7.44 -28.93
CA ILE A 85 9.18 8.87 -29.20
C ILE A 85 10.18 9.69 -28.37
N ALA A 86 10.30 9.41 -27.07
CA ALA A 86 11.25 10.09 -26.18
C ALA A 86 12.71 9.91 -26.65
N SER A 87 13.07 8.72 -27.12
CA SER A 87 14.41 8.43 -27.65
C SER A 87 14.70 9.20 -28.94
N ASN A 88 13.71 9.35 -29.82
CA ASN A 88 13.83 10.15 -31.04
C ASN A 88 13.98 11.64 -30.72
N LEU A 89 13.17 12.15 -29.79
CA LEU A 89 13.24 13.53 -29.30
C LEU A 89 14.62 13.85 -28.70
N LEU A 90 15.15 12.97 -27.84
CA LEU A 90 16.48 13.15 -27.24
C LEU A 90 17.61 13.16 -28.28
N ARG A 91 17.52 12.37 -29.36
CA ARG A 91 18.49 12.41 -30.46
C ARG A 91 18.42 13.72 -31.25
N ALA A 92 17.21 14.22 -31.49
CA ALA A 92 17.00 15.43 -32.28
C ALA A 92 17.34 16.72 -31.53
N ALA A 93 17.03 16.79 -30.24
CA ALA A 93 17.20 17.97 -29.40
C ALA A 93 17.69 17.61 -27.98
N PRO A 94 18.96 17.17 -27.85
CA PRO A 94 19.48 16.59 -26.60
C PRO A 94 19.59 17.59 -25.44
N GLN A 95 19.45 18.90 -25.67
CA GLN A 95 19.54 19.94 -24.65
C GLN A 95 18.26 20.78 -24.52
N ASP A 96 17.18 20.45 -25.24
CA ASP A 96 15.90 21.15 -25.06
C ASP A 96 15.26 20.72 -23.72
N GLY A 97 14.93 21.69 -22.87
CA GLY A 97 14.41 21.45 -21.52
C GLY A 97 13.12 20.63 -21.51
N ARG A 98 12.22 20.87 -22.48
CA ARG A 98 10.93 20.16 -22.61
C ARG A 98 11.14 18.71 -23.02
N VAL A 99 12.10 18.46 -23.92
CA VAL A 99 12.49 17.11 -24.33
C VAL A 99 13.09 16.33 -23.18
N LEU A 100 14.04 16.95 -22.46
CA LEU A 100 14.68 16.35 -21.30
C LEU A 100 13.65 16.03 -20.20
N HIS A 101 12.70 16.93 -19.95
CA HIS A 101 11.62 16.75 -18.98
C HIS A 101 10.69 15.59 -19.35
N LEU A 102 10.14 15.57 -20.58
CA LEU A 102 9.25 14.48 -21.03
C LEU A 102 9.96 13.13 -21.03
N ALA A 103 11.18 13.06 -21.57
CA ALA A 103 11.95 11.83 -21.60
C ALA A 103 12.35 11.37 -20.18
N GLY A 104 12.64 12.31 -19.27
CA GLY A 104 12.89 12.02 -17.87
C GLY A 104 11.69 11.37 -17.19
N ILE A 105 10.49 11.90 -17.40
CA ILE A 105 9.23 11.33 -16.88
C ILE A 105 8.99 9.92 -17.41
N ILE A 106 9.09 9.74 -18.72
CA ILE A 106 8.87 8.44 -19.37
C ILE A 106 9.88 7.41 -18.88
N ALA A 107 11.16 7.77 -18.81
CA ALA A 107 12.21 6.88 -18.30
C ALA A 107 11.96 6.51 -16.83
N PHE A 108 11.56 7.48 -15.99
CA PHE A 108 11.29 7.24 -14.58
C PHE A 108 10.13 6.25 -14.37
N LYS A 109 9.00 6.48 -15.07
CA LYS A 109 7.84 5.57 -15.02
C LYS A 109 8.12 4.21 -15.69
N GLY A 110 9.03 4.16 -16.67
CA GLY A 110 9.54 2.94 -17.30
C GLY A 110 10.60 2.18 -16.48
N ASN A 111 10.64 2.36 -15.15
CA ASN A 111 11.57 1.72 -14.23
C ASN A 111 13.08 2.01 -14.48
N ARG A 112 13.39 3.05 -15.26
CA ARG A 112 14.75 3.59 -15.45
C ARG A 112 14.95 4.85 -14.61
N GLN A 113 14.68 4.72 -13.31
CA GLN A 113 14.64 5.84 -12.36
C GLN A 113 15.94 6.69 -12.33
N PRO A 114 17.16 6.11 -12.34
CA PRO A 114 18.38 6.92 -12.35
C PRO A 114 18.51 7.79 -13.60
N LEU A 115 18.12 7.26 -14.76
CA LEU A 115 18.11 8.01 -16.02
C LEU A 115 17.05 9.11 -15.99
N GLY A 116 15.85 8.82 -15.47
CA GLY A 116 14.78 9.80 -15.34
C GLY A 116 15.20 11.02 -14.52
N ILE A 117 15.83 10.78 -13.36
CA ILE A 117 16.40 11.82 -12.49
C ILE A 117 17.48 12.61 -13.23
N GLN A 118 18.44 11.94 -13.87
CA GLN A 118 19.52 12.61 -14.60
C GLN A 118 19.00 13.53 -15.71
N LEU A 119 18.01 13.07 -16.48
CA LEU A 119 17.40 13.87 -17.55
C LEU A 119 16.67 15.09 -16.99
N LEU A 120 15.96 14.95 -15.88
CA LEU A 120 15.23 16.06 -15.27
C LEU A 120 16.16 17.06 -14.57
N GLU A 121 17.26 16.61 -13.95
CA GLU A 121 18.33 17.49 -13.45
C GLU A 121 18.95 18.33 -14.58
N ARG A 122 19.15 17.73 -15.76
CA ARG A 122 19.60 18.45 -16.96
C ARG A 122 18.55 19.45 -17.45
N ALA A 123 17.26 19.11 -17.45
CA ALA A 123 16.19 20.05 -17.79
C ALA A 123 16.20 21.28 -16.87
N ILE A 124 16.39 21.08 -15.56
CA ILE A 124 16.51 22.17 -14.57
C ILE A 124 17.76 23.02 -14.80
N THR A 125 18.85 22.42 -15.30
CA THR A 125 20.06 23.19 -15.66
C THR A 125 19.79 24.14 -16.82
N GLN A 126 18.99 23.72 -17.80
CA GLN A 126 18.63 24.55 -18.96
C GLN A 126 17.62 25.64 -18.60
N GLU A 127 16.65 25.32 -17.74
CA GLU A 127 15.60 26.26 -17.31
C GLU A 127 15.45 26.28 -15.78
N PRO A 128 16.36 26.95 -15.04
CA PRO A 128 16.38 26.92 -13.58
C PRO A 128 15.14 27.54 -12.91
N ALA A 129 14.44 28.44 -13.60
CA ALA A 129 13.26 29.12 -13.06
C ALA A 129 11.95 28.40 -13.39
N ASN A 130 11.99 27.21 -14.01
CA ASN A 130 10.77 26.47 -14.37
C ASN A 130 10.23 25.69 -13.15
N PRO A 131 9.10 26.13 -12.54
CA PRO A 131 8.57 25.51 -11.31
C PRO A 131 8.12 24.06 -11.54
N LEU A 132 7.67 23.73 -12.75
CA LEU A 132 7.19 22.39 -13.09
C LEU A 132 8.32 21.36 -13.02
N TYR A 133 9.51 21.69 -13.54
CA TYR A 133 10.66 20.79 -13.53
C TYR A 133 11.13 20.52 -12.11
N VAL A 134 11.18 21.58 -11.30
CA VAL A 134 11.59 21.51 -9.89
C VAL A 134 10.56 20.74 -9.04
N ARG A 135 9.25 20.91 -9.30
CA ARG A 135 8.20 20.13 -8.63
C ARG A 135 8.30 18.64 -8.97
N ASN A 136 8.50 18.31 -10.24
CA ASN A 136 8.58 16.92 -10.70
C ASN A 136 9.86 16.20 -10.21
N ILE A 137 11.00 16.90 -10.10
CA ILE A 137 12.22 16.27 -9.55
C ILE A 137 12.07 16.01 -8.05
N ALA A 138 11.34 16.87 -7.32
CA ALA A 138 11.05 16.63 -5.92
C ALA A 138 10.32 15.29 -5.74
N GLU A 139 9.35 15.02 -6.60
CA GLU A 139 8.61 13.75 -6.59
C GLU A 139 9.50 12.56 -6.96
N MET A 140 10.37 12.70 -7.96
CA MET A 140 11.34 11.64 -8.30
C MET A 140 12.31 11.34 -7.17
N TYR A 141 12.80 12.37 -6.47
CA TYR A 141 13.65 12.20 -5.29
C TYR A 141 12.88 11.54 -4.14
N ARG A 142 11.63 11.91 -3.92
CA ARG A 142 10.76 11.29 -2.90
C ARG A 142 10.59 9.80 -3.16
N VAL A 143 10.15 9.42 -4.36
CA VAL A 143 9.93 8.00 -4.75
C VAL A 143 11.22 7.17 -4.69
N THR A 144 12.39 7.79 -4.83
CA THR A 144 13.70 7.12 -4.70
C THR A 144 14.31 7.22 -3.30
N GLY A 145 13.55 7.70 -2.30
CA GLY A 145 13.96 7.79 -0.90
C GLY A 145 14.94 8.91 -0.58
N ARG A 146 15.24 9.81 -1.53
CA ARG A 146 16.13 10.97 -1.33
C ARG A 146 15.35 12.15 -0.72
N LEU A 147 14.77 11.94 0.46
CA LEU A 147 13.82 12.88 1.07
C LEU A 147 14.40 14.29 1.31
N ASP A 148 15.68 14.40 1.70
CA ASP A 148 16.32 15.72 1.85
C ASP A 148 16.45 16.49 0.52
N ALA A 149 16.75 15.77 -0.56
CA ALA A 149 16.81 16.36 -1.90
C ALA A 149 15.41 16.75 -2.39
N ALA A 150 14.41 15.91 -2.11
CA ALA A 150 13.01 16.19 -2.38
C ALA A 150 12.54 17.47 -1.65
N MET A 151 12.87 17.61 -0.36
CA MET A 151 12.53 18.78 0.44
C MET A 151 13.17 20.07 -0.09
N ARG A 152 14.45 20.03 -0.50
CA ARG A 152 15.10 21.19 -1.13
C ARG A 152 14.44 21.57 -2.45
N ALA A 153 14.13 20.59 -3.28
CA ALA A 153 13.48 20.81 -4.57
C ALA A 153 12.07 21.40 -4.38
N ILE A 154 11.22 20.79 -3.53
CA ILE A 154 9.84 21.27 -3.36
C ILE A 154 9.79 22.66 -2.74
N SER A 155 10.70 22.98 -1.81
CA SER A 155 10.81 24.33 -1.23
C SER A 155 11.14 25.38 -2.30
N ARG A 156 12.02 25.04 -3.26
CA ARG A 156 12.31 25.90 -4.40
C ARG A 156 11.11 26.02 -5.36
N ALA A 157 10.36 24.95 -5.60
CA ALA A 157 9.15 25.01 -6.42
C ALA A 157 8.10 25.96 -5.80
N ILE A 158 7.89 25.89 -4.48
CA ILE A 158 7.01 26.80 -3.73
C ILE A 158 7.50 28.25 -3.83
N ALA A 159 8.82 28.49 -3.72
CA ALA A 159 9.37 29.85 -3.87
C ALA A 159 9.16 30.43 -5.27
N LEU A 160 9.19 29.58 -6.32
CA LEU A 160 8.93 30.00 -7.70
C LEU A 160 7.43 30.21 -7.98
N ARG A 161 6.55 29.43 -7.33
CA ARG A 161 5.09 29.52 -7.51
C ARG A 161 4.36 29.33 -6.16
N PRO A 162 4.23 30.39 -5.35
CA PRO A 162 3.69 30.30 -3.98
C PRO A 162 2.19 29.97 -3.86
N ASP A 163 1.47 30.00 -4.97
CA ASP A 163 0.04 29.72 -5.10
C ASP A 163 -0.26 28.34 -5.73
N ASP A 164 0.77 27.52 -5.99
CA ASP A 164 0.59 26.16 -6.52
C ASP A 164 0.22 25.18 -5.40
N ALA A 165 -1.07 24.81 -5.33
CA ALA A 165 -1.57 23.83 -4.39
C ALA A 165 -0.85 22.47 -4.48
N VAL A 166 -0.43 22.04 -5.67
CA VAL A 166 0.26 20.75 -5.85
C VAL A 166 1.63 20.78 -5.19
N CYS A 167 2.33 21.92 -5.20
CA CYS A 167 3.62 22.03 -4.52
C CYS A 167 3.49 21.80 -3.01
N TYR A 168 2.46 22.36 -2.38
CA TYR A 168 2.20 22.13 -0.95
C TYR A 168 1.70 20.71 -0.67
N HIS A 169 0.93 20.10 -1.58
CA HIS A 169 0.55 18.68 -1.45
C HIS A 169 1.78 17.77 -1.44
N ASN A 170 2.67 17.92 -2.42
CA ASN A 170 3.90 17.13 -2.49
C ASN A 170 4.80 17.40 -1.28
N GLN A 171 4.88 18.65 -0.82
CA GLN A 171 5.61 18.98 0.41
C GLN A 171 5.03 18.25 1.62
N ALA A 172 3.71 18.19 1.75
CA ALA A 172 3.05 17.47 2.84
C ALA A 172 3.38 15.97 2.82
N VAL A 173 3.36 15.33 1.64
CA VAL A 173 3.72 13.91 1.50
C VAL A 173 5.18 13.68 1.85
N ILE A 174 6.11 14.52 1.37
CA ILE A 174 7.55 14.39 1.71
C ILE A 174 7.77 14.58 3.21
N LEU A 175 7.10 15.55 3.83
CA LEU A 175 7.19 15.81 5.27
C LEU A 175 6.62 14.63 6.07
N HIS A 176 5.50 14.05 5.63
CA HIS A 176 4.92 12.86 6.25
C HIS A 176 5.90 11.69 6.20
N GLU A 177 6.45 11.38 5.02
CA GLU A 177 7.46 10.34 4.85
C GLU A 177 8.72 10.61 5.67
N SER A 178 9.11 11.87 5.85
CA SER A 178 10.26 12.26 6.69
C SER A 178 9.95 12.28 8.19
N GLY A 179 8.75 11.87 8.62
CA GLY A 179 8.29 11.90 10.02
C GLY A 179 8.04 13.30 10.58
N ARG A 180 7.99 14.34 9.76
CA ARG A 180 7.70 15.74 10.13
C ARG A 180 6.21 16.04 10.04
N ILE A 181 5.41 15.26 10.76
CA ILE A 181 3.94 15.18 10.59
C ILE A 181 3.23 16.51 10.80
N ALA A 182 3.55 17.28 11.85
CA ALA A 182 2.90 18.56 12.13
C ALA A 182 3.15 19.60 11.03
N GLU A 183 4.35 19.62 10.45
CA GLU A 183 4.66 20.48 9.32
C GLU A 183 3.93 20.01 8.06
N GLY A 184 3.86 18.69 7.84
CA GLY A 184 3.08 18.12 6.75
C GLY A 184 1.60 18.49 6.82
N LEU A 185 1.00 18.46 8.02
CA LEU A 185 -0.37 18.92 8.26
C LEU A 185 -0.56 20.39 7.88
N ALA A 186 0.38 21.27 8.24
CA ALA A 186 0.33 22.67 7.84
C ALA A 186 0.36 22.85 6.31
N SER A 187 1.22 22.08 5.63
CA SER A 187 1.26 22.06 4.16
C SER A 187 -0.04 21.52 3.55
N SER A 188 -0.62 20.45 4.08
CA SER A 188 -1.91 19.92 3.58
C SER A 188 -3.06 20.92 3.78
N ARG A 189 -3.09 21.63 4.91
CA ARG A 189 -4.06 22.71 5.16
C ARG A 189 -3.87 23.87 4.19
N ARG A 190 -2.62 24.22 3.85
CA ARG A 190 -2.33 25.23 2.83
C ARG A 190 -2.83 24.78 1.45
N THR A 191 -2.66 23.51 1.10
CA THR A 191 -3.21 22.93 -0.12
C THR A 191 -4.74 23.06 -0.16
N ALA A 192 -5.44 22.64 0.90
CA ALA A 192 -6.89 22.73 0.98
C ALA A 192 -7.41 24.18 0.95
N ALA A 193 -6.65 25.13 1.48
CA ALA A 193 -6.98 26.56 1.40
C ALA A 193 -6.83 27.14 -0.01
N LEU A 194 -5.82 26.68 -0.78
CA LEU A 194 -5.61 27.10 -2.17
C LEU A 194 -6.55 26.38 -3.15
N LYS A 195 -6.81 25.10 -2.89
CA LYS A 195 -7.69 24.24 -3.69
C LYS A 195 -8.44 23.27 -2.77
N HIS A 196 -9.65 23.68 -2.39
CA HIS A 196 -10.50 22.89 -1.51
C HIS A 196 -10.87 21.53 -2.10
N ASP A 197 -11.21 21.46 -3.39
CA ASP A 197 -11.55 20.19 -4.05
C ASP A 197 -10.29 19.43 -4.52
N MET A 198 -9.44 19.07 -3.56
CA MET A 198 -8.30 18.19 -3.75
C MET A 198 -8.36 17.05 -2.71
N PRO A 199 -8.98 15.91 -3.05
CA PRO A 199 -9.15 14.79 -2.12
C PRO A 199 -7.85 14.30 -1.46
N GLY A 200 -6.72 14.32 -2.19
CA GLY A 200 -5.42 13.94 -1.63
C GLY A 200 -4.94 14.85 -0.50
N ALA A 201 -5.32 16.14 -0.52
CA ALA A 201 -4.98 17.08 0.57
C ALA A 201 -5.76 16.75 1.84
N HIS A 202 -7.06 16.54 1.71
CA HIS A 202 -7.94 16.13 2.81
C HIS A 202 -7.53 14.77 3.39
N PHE A 203 -7.18 13.79 2.54
CA PHE A 203 -6.65 12.51 3.00
C PHE A 203 -5.32 12.67 3.77
N ALA A 204 -4.42 13.53 3.32
CA ALA A 204 -3.18 13.82 4.04
C ALA A 204 -3.42 14.56 5.38
N ILE A 205 -4.46 15.41 5.48
CA ILE A 205 -4.90 15.97 6.77
C ILE A 205 -5.39 14.83 7.68
N ALA A 206 -6.20 13.91 7.15
CA ALA A 206 -6.74 12.78 7.88
C ALA A 206 -5.62 11.90 8.46
N GLU A 207 -4.66 11.47 7.63
CA GLU A 207 -3.53 10.64 8.06
C GLU A 207 -2.71 11.33 9.14
N ALA A 208 -2.40 12.63 8.97
CA ALA A 208 -1.64 13.39 9.95
C ALA A 208 -2.41 13.55 11.27
N GLN A 209 -3.69 13.93 11.24
CA GLN A 209 -4.50 14.13 12.44
C GLN A 209 -4.72 12.80 13.18
N LEU A 210 -5.06 11.73 12.47
CA LEU A 210 -5.20 10.39 13.07
C LEU A 210 -3.89 9.93 13.69
N LEU A 211 -2.74 10.13 13.03
CA LEU A 211 -1.43 9.72 13.55
C LEU A 211 -1.01 10.52 14.79
N LEU A 212 -1.46 11.79 14.89
CA LEU A 212 -1.26 12.66 16.06
C LEU A 212 -2.27 12.38 17.19
N GLY A 213 -3.29 11.56 16.96
CA GLY A 213 -4.33 11.23 17.95
C GLY A 213 -5.55 12.17 17.93
N GLU A 214 -5.58 13.15 17.03
CA GLU A 214 -6.68 14.11 16.84
C GLU A 214 -7.79 13.50 15.97
N PHE A 215 -8.45 12.49 16.53
CA PHE A 215 -9.36 11.63 15.78
C PHE A 215 -10.62 12.33 15.27
N ALA A 216 -11.14 13.34 15.97
CA ALA A 216 -12.40 13.98 15.59
C ALA A 216 -12.35 14.61 14.19
N GLU A 217 -11.34 15.45 13.92
CA GLU A 217 -11.11 16.00 12.58
C GLU A 217 -10.59 14.91 11.64
N GLY A 218 -9.68 14.06 12.11
CA GLY A 218 -9.08 12.99 11.31
C GLY A 218 -10.12 12.11 10.62
N TRP A 219 -11.20 11.73 11.31
CA TRP A 219 -12.26 10.91 10.73
C TRP A 219 -13.13 11.63 9.70
N GLU A 220 -13.41 12.92 9.88
CA GLU A 220 -14.16 13.70 8.89
C GLU A 220 -13.36 13.83 7.60
N GLU A 221 -12.06 14.13 7.73
CA GLU A 221 -11.14 14.27 6.62
C GLU A 221 -10.89 12.94 5.91
N TYR A 222 -10.94 11.82 6.64
CA TYR A 222 -10.71 10.48 6.10
C TYR A 222 -11.73 10.10 5.02
N GLU A 223 -12.97 10.61 5.06
CA GLU A 223 -14.01 10.29 4.08
C GLU A 223 -13.69 10.79 2.67
N TRP A 224 -12.79 11.77 2.53
CA TRP A 224 -12.33 12.24 1.22
C TRP A 224 -11.59 11.16 0.43
N ARG A 225 -11.11 10.09 1.10
CA ARG A 225 -10.48 8.94 0.43
C ARG A 225 -11.33 8.33 -0.68
N PHE A 226 -12.66 8.38 -0.55
CA PHE A 226 -13.58 7.85 -1.56
C PHE A 226 -13.65 8.69 -2.83
N ARG A 227 -13.11 9.92 -2.81
CA ARG A 227 -13.03 10.82 -3.96
C ARG A 227 -11.65 10.84 -4.62
N MET A 228 -10.66 10.14 -4.06
CA MET A 228 -9.32 10.08 -4.65
C MET A 228 -9.33 9.33 -5.97
N ALA A 229 -8.52 9.80 -6.92
CA ALA A 229 -8.30 9.12 -8.19
C ALA A 229 -7.72 7.71 -7.96
N GLY A 230 -8.09 6.76 -8.82
CA GLY A 230 -7.62 5.38 -8.77
C GLY A 230 -8.13 4.54 -7.59
N VAL A 231 -8.84 5.13 -6.63
CA VAL A 231 -9.51 4.37 -5.56
C VAL A 231 -10.75 3.70 -6.16
N PRO A 232 -10.83 2.35 -6.14
CA PRO A 232 -12.00 1.66 -6.63
C PRO A 232 -13.23 2.05 -5.81
N PRO A 233 -14.43 2.15 -6.42
CA PRO A 233 -15.65 2.34 -5.67
C PRO A 233 -15.84 1.21 -4.64
N VAL A 234 -16.37 1.55 -3.46
CA VAL A 234 -16.59 0.63 -2.33
C VAL A 234 -17.38 -0.63 -2.73
N MET A 235 -18.30 -0.50 -3.69
CA MET A 235 -19.12 -1.59 -4.20
C MET A 235 -18.96 -1.70 -5.71
N PRO A 236 -19.09 -2.89 -6.34
CA PRO A 236 -19.12 -3.04 -7.79
C PRO A 236 -20.31 -2.33 -8.46
N ALA A 237 -20.22 -2.06 -9.76
CA ALA A 237 -21.27 -1.35 -10.51
C ALA A 237 -22.57 -2.16 -10.63
N ALA A 238 -22.49 -3.48 -10.51
CA ALA A 238 -23.64 -4.39 -10.53
C ALA A 238 -24.52 -4.29 -9.27
N VAL A 239 -24.00 -3.72 -8.18
CA VAL A 239 -24.76 -3.46 -6.95
C VAL A 239 -25.42 -2.09 -7.09
N LYS A 240 -26.62 -1.91 -6.53
CA LYS A 240 -27.39 -0.65 -6.52
C LYS A 240 -26.63 0.47 -5.81
N ARG A 241 -25.73 1.15 -6.52
CA ARG A 241 -24.88 2.25 -6.00
C ARG A 241 -25.64 3.56 -5.80
N ASP A 242 -26.90 3.63 -6.23
CA ASP A 242 -27.79 4.78 -6.05
C ASP A 242 -28.30 4.95 -4.61
N ARG A 243 -28.11 3.92 -3.76
CA ARG A 243 -28.41 4.02 -2.33
C ARG A 243 -27.45 4.98 -1.63
N PRO A 244 -27.90 5.75 -0.62
CA PRO A 244 -27.03 6.65 0.12
C PRO A 244 -26.11 5.91 1.10
N GLN A 245 -24.98 6.53 1.43
CA GLN A 245 -24.19 6.15 2.59
C GLN A 245 -24.98 6.48 3.86
N TRP A 246 -24.98 5.57 4.82
CA TRP A 246 -25.73 5.68 6.06
C TRP A 246 -25.15 6.76 6.96
N GLY A 247 -26.01 7.64 7.49
CA GLY A 247 -25.62 8.74 8.37
C GLY A 247 -25.60 8.40 9.87
N GLY A 248 -25.79 7.14 10.24
CA GLY A 248 -25.75 6.67 11.64
C GLY A 248 -27.10 6.62 12.36
N SER A 249 -28.13 7.35 11.93
CA SER A 249 -29.47 7.30 12.52
C SER A 249 -30.22 6.00 12.18
N ARG A 250 -31.11 5.52 13.05
CA ARG A 250 -31.94 4.33 12.75
C ARG A 250 -32.69 4.52 11.43
N LEU A 251 -32.69 3.50 10.58
CA LEU A 251 -33.48 3.50 9.35
C LEU A 251 -34.97 3.31 9.66
N GLU A 252 -35.83 4.11 9.03
CA GLU A 252 -37.29 3.95 9.15
C GLU A 252 -37.79 2.68 8.46
N THR A 253 -37.21 2.35 7.30
CA THR A 253 -37.54 1.15 6.52
C THR A 253 -36.29 0.57 5.85
N GLY A 254 -36.33 -0.73 5.56
CA GLY A 254 -35.26 -1.46 4.89
C GLY A 254 -34.09 -1.82 5.79
N ARG A 255 -33.01 -2.27 5.16
CA ARG A 255 -31.85 -2.87 5.82
C ARG A 255 -30.62 -1.99 5.67
N LEU A 256 -29.75 -2.02 6.68
CA LEU A 256 -28.41 -1.47 6.60
C LEU A 256 -27.43 -2.53 6.08
N MET A 257 -26.70 -2.18 5.02
CA MET A 257 -25.55 -2.99 4.57
C MET A 257 -24.26 -2.40 5.13
N MET A 258 -23.58 -3.15 6.00
CA MET A 258 -22.19 -2.85 6.33
C MET A 258 -21.27 -3.52 5.30
N ILE A 259 -20.11 -2.93 5.02
CA ILE A 259 -19.15 -3.44 4.05
C ILE A 259 -17.80 -3.62 4.72
N GLY A 260 -17.27 -4.85 4.73
CA GLY A 260 -15.88 -5.11 5.07
C GLY A 260 -14.97 -4.60 3.97
N ASP A 261 -14.47 -3.38 4.14
CA ASP A 261 -13.63 -2.67 3.17
C ASP A 261 -12.15 -2.63 3.57
N GLN A 262 -11.29 -2.17 2.65
CA GLN A 262 -9.82 -2.13 2.80
C GLN A 262 -9.19 -3.54 2.90
N GLY A 263 -8.25 -3.74 3.84
CA GLY A 263 -7.58 -5.01 4.08
C GLY A 263 -8.23 -5.84 5.19
N PHE A 264 -7.78 -7.09 5.33
CA PHE A 264 -8.28 -7.98 6.37
C PHE A 264 -8.03 -7.46 7.80
N GLY A 265 -6.90 -6.78 8.03
CA GLY A 265 -6.60 -6.13 9.32
C GLY A 265 -7.60 -5.03 9.66
N ASP A 266 -8.03 -4.25 8.66
CA ASP A 266 -9.04 -3.20 8.83
C ASP A 266 -10.41 -3.77 9.16
N VAL A 267 -10.84 -4.84 8.47
CA VAL A 267 -12.09 -5.54 8.79
C VAL A 267 -12.07 -6.04 10.23
N LEU A 268 -10.98 -6.67 10.67
CA LEU A 268 -10.81 -7.11 12.05
C LEU A 268 -10.83 -5.94 13.04
N GLN A 269 -10.11 -4.85 12.76
CA GLN A 269 -10.04 -3.69 13.63
C GLN A 269 -11.39 -2.99 13.78
N PHE A 270 -12.07 -2.71 12.66
CA PHE A 270 -13.31 -1.95 12.61
C PHE A 270 -14.55 -2.80 12.92
N SER A 271 -14.43 -4.13 12.95
CA SER A 271 -15.52 -5.01 13.42
C SER A 271 -16.02 -4.66 14.82
N ARG A 272 -15.19 -4.04 15.67
CA ARG A 272 -15.57 -3.55 17.00
C ARG A 272 -16.75 -2.55 17.00
N TYR A 273 -17.02 -1.91 15.87
CA TYR A 273 -18.12 -0.95 15.73
C TYR A 273 -19.43 -1.60 15.28
N ILE A 274 -19.42 -2.89 14.90
CA ILE A 274 -20.61 -3.64 14.50
C ILE A 274 -21.71 -3.60 15.57
N PRO A 275 -21.43 -3.86 16.87
CA PRO A 275 -22.46 -3.80 17.91
C PRO A 275 -23.14 -2.42 18.00
N TRP A 276 -22.39 -1.34 17.82
CA TRP A 276 -22.94 0.02 17.84
C TRP A 276 -23.89 0.26 16.66
N ALA A 277 -23.54 -0.23 15.46
CA ALA A 277 -24.38 -0.09 14.27
C ALA A 277 -25.67 -0.92 14.38
N VAL A 278 -25.55 -2.18 14.80
CA VAL A 278 -26.68 -3.10 15.03
C VAL A 278 -27.59 -2.58 16.14
N GLY A 279 -27.02 -1.99 17.20
CA GLY A 279 -27.75 -1.43 18.34
C GLY A 279 -28.70 -0.28 18.00
N ARG A 280 -28.65 0.26 16.77
CA ARG A 280 -29.65 1.24 16.27
C ARG A 280 -31.01 0.62 15.95
N GLY A 281 -31.10 -0.72 15.85
CA GLY A 281 -32.37 -1.44 15.79
C GLY A 281 -33.00 -1.58 14.40
N GLN A 282 -32.27 -1.25 13.34
CA GLN A 282 -32.62 -1.66 11.96
C GLN A 282 -32.04 -3.04 11.63
N PRO A 283 -32.69 -3.84 10.78
CA PRO A 283 -32.10 -5.06 10.25
C PRO A 283 -30.78 -4.75 9.54
N THR A 284 -29.74 -5.50 9.84
CA THR A 284 -28.38 -5.22 9.37
C THR A 284 -27.73 -6.51 8.87
N PHE A 285 -26.92 -6.42 7.81
CA PHE A 285 -26.05 -7.50 7.37
C PHE A 285 -24.68 -6.95 6.98
N LEU A 286 -23.68 -7.82 6.92
CA LEU A 286 -22.32 -7.49 6.49
C LEU A 286 -22.02 -8.15 5.15
N ALA A 287 -21.64 -7.35 4.15
CA ALA A 287 -20.97 -7.82 2.96
C ALA A 287 -19.45 -7.88 3.23
N THR A 288 -18.84 -9.06 3.19
CA THR A 288 -17.39 -9.23 3.40
C THR A 288 -16.82 -10.39 2.59
N SER A 289 -15.50 -10.45 2.46
CA SER A 289 -14.81 -11.53 1.76
C SER A 289 -15.10 -12.92 2.36
N LYS A 290 -14.95 -13.98 1.56
CA LYS A 290 -15.13 -15.37 2.04
C LYS A 290 -14.10 -15.73 3.11
N GLU A 291 -12.92 -15.14 3.04
CA GLU A 291 -11.80 -15.31 3.94
C GLU A 291 -12.09 -14.73 5.34
N MET A 292 -12.84 -13.62 5.40
CA MET A 292 -13.24 -12.97 6.66
C MET A 292 -14.52 -13.54 7.26
N ALA A 293 -15.42 -14.08 6.43
CA ALA A 293 -16.73 -14.52 6.90
C ALA A 293 -16.68 -15.49 8.09
N PRO A 294 -15.82 -16.54 8.12
CA PRO A 294 -15.76 -17.45 9.26
C PRO A 294 -15.41 -16.75 10.59
N ALA A 295 -14.38 -15.91 10.59
CA ALA A 295 -13.96 -15.17 11.78
C ALA A 295 -15.06 -14.20 12.27
N ILE A 296 -15.69 -13.46 11.35
CA ILE A 296 -16.76 -12.53 11.71
C ILE A 296 -18.01 -13.28 12.23
N ARG A 297 -18.37 -14.44 11.66
CA ARG A 297 -19.48 -15.26 12.19
C ARG A 297 -19.23 -15.71 13.63
N ARG A 298 -17.99 -16.05 13.99
CA ARG A 298 -17.66 -16.40 15.38
C ARG A 298 -17.81 -15.21 16.33
N MET A 299 -17.42 -14.01 15.88
CA MET A 299 -17.52 -12.79 16.68
C MET A 299 -18.97 -12.29 16.82
N PHE A 300 -19.78 -12.48 15.78
CA PHE A 300 -21.16 -11.98 15.70
C PHE A 300 -22.08 -13.07 15.10
N PRO A 301 -22.46 -14.10 15.89
CA PRO A 301 -23.22 -15.25 15.39
C PRO A 301 -24.60 -14.88 14.83
N ASP A 302 -25.22 -13.82 15.35
CA ASP A 302 -26.55 -13.37 14.92
C ASP A 302 -26.51 -12.40 13.71
N LEU A 303 -25.31 -12.01 13.26
CA LEU A 303 -25.17 -11.10 12.12
C LEU A 303 -25.24 -11.89 10.81
N GLU A 304 -26.18 -11.52 9.93
CA GLU A 304 -26.19 -12.05 8.57
C GLU A 304 -24.93 -11.60 7.81
N ILE A 305 -24.26 -12.56 7.16
CA ILE A 305 -23.05 -12.30 6.37
C ILE A 305 -23.23 -12.79 4.93
N GLN A 306 -22.98 -11.88 4.00
CA GLN A 306 -23.00 -12.14 2.56
C GLN A 306 -21.58 -12.03 2.00
N THR A 307 -21.18 -13.01 1.19
CA THR A 307 -19.82 -13.08 0.62
C THR A 307 -19.78 -12.91 -0.89
N ARG A 308 -20.92 -12.64 -1.52
CA ARG A 308 -21.04 -12.42 -2.95
C ARG A 308 -21.87 -11.17 -3.18
N TRP A 309 -21.34 -10.25 -3.97
CA TRP A 309 -22.04 -9.01 -4.31
C TRP A 309 -23.39 -9.22 -5.00
N ALA A 310 -23.58 -10.34 -5.70
CA ALA A 310 -24.86 -10.70 -6.32
C ALA A 310 -25.99 -10.93 -5.29
N ASP A 311 -25.64 -11.31 -4.05
CA ASP A 311 -26.62 -11.49 -2.97
C ASP A 311 -26.95 -10.15 -2.29
N CYS A 312 -26.10 -9.13 -2.45
CA CYS A 312 -26.21 -7.81 -1.83
C CYS A 312 -27.15 -6.87 -2.59
N SER A 313 -28.44 -7.21 -2.66
CA SER A 313 -29.45 -6.41 -3.39
C SER A 313 -30.53 -5.75 -2.53
N ASP A 314 -30.70 -6.22 -1.30
CA ASP A 314 -31.75 -5.80 -0.37
C ASP A 314 -31.20 -4.90 0.75
N PHE A 315 -30.96 -3.63 0.43
CA PHE A 315 -30.56 -2.62 1.41
C PHE A 315 -31.10 -1.23 1.03
N ALA A 316 -31.31 -0.40 2.06
CA ALA A 316 -31.77 0.98 1.94
C ALA A 316 -30.62 1.98 2.03
N ALA A 317 -29.59 1.69 2.83
CA ALA A 317 -28.37 2.48 2.96
C ALA A 317 -27.18 1.56 3.23
N TYR A 318 -25.96 2.05 2.98
CA TYR A 318 -24.73 1.29 3.20
C TYR A 318 -23.68 2.05 4.01
N ILE A 319 -22.75 1.34 4.65
CA ILE A 319 -21.60 1.95 5.33
C ILE A 319 -20.37 1.03 5.25
N PRO A 320 -19.21 1.51 4.78
CA PRO A 320 -17.94 0.80 4.96
C PRO A 320 -17.60 0.73 6.46
N LEU A 321 -17.07 -0.39 6.94
CA LEU A 321 -16.68 -0.53 8.34
C LEU A 321 -15.68 0.57 8.74
N SER A 322 -14.77 0.95 7.84
CA SER A 322 -13.82 2.04 8.07
C SER A 322 -14.45 3.44 8.21
N GLY A 323 -15.73 3.62 7.88
CA GLY A 323 -16.48 4.86 8.07
C GLY A 323 -17.25 4.94 9.40
N LEU A 324 -17.38 3.82 10.12
CA LEU A 324 -18.07 3.77 11.41
C LEU A 324 -17.41 4.62 12.51
N PRO A 325 -16.07 4.71 12.62
CA PRO A 325 -15.44 5.53 13.67
C PRO A 325 -15.92 6.98 13.68
N ARG A 326 -16.11 7.57 12.50
CA ARG A 326 -16.64 8.93 12.30
C ARG A 326 -18.04 9.08 12.90
N LEU A 327 -18.95 8.18 12.51
CA LEU A 327 -20.35 8.21 12.98
C LEU A 327 -20.49 7.91 14.48
N CYS A 328 -19.55 7.15 15.04
CA CYS A 328 -19.46 6.90 16.48
C CYS A 328 -18.90 8.07 17.27
N GLY A 329 -18.37 9.11 16.61
CA GLY A 329 -17.66 10.21 17.27
C GLY A 329 -16.39 9.73 17.99
N THR A 330 -15.69 8.75 17.40
CA THR A 330 -14.57 8.08 18.04
C THR A 330 -13.42 9.05 18.29
N ARG A 331 -13.04 9.19 19.56
CA ARG A 331 -11.79 9.80 20.02
C ARG A 331 -10.89 8.74 20.65
N ILE A 332 -9.65 9.11 20.96
CA ILE A 332 -8.68 8.20 21.58
C ILE A 332 -9.19 7.60 22.90
N ASP A 333 -9.99 8.35 23.65
CA ASP A 333 -10.59 7.98 24.94
C ASP A 333 -11.95 7.28 24.80
N THR A 334 -12.52 7.20 23.60
CA THR A 334 -13.85 6.62 23.35
C THR A 334 -13.83 5.48 22.34
N ILE A 335 -12.66 4.91 22.05
CA ILE A 335 -12.54 3.73 21.20
C ILE A 335 -13.36 2.60 21.85
N PRO A 336 -14.29 1.96 21.11
CA PRO A 336 -15.02 0.82 21.65
C PRO A 336 -14.07 -0.30 22.09
N PRO A 337 -14.42 -1.02 23.16
CA PRO A 337 -13.61 -2.12 23.67
C PRO A 337 -13.41 -3.19 22.59
N VAL A 338 -12.34 -3.97 22.74
CA VAL A 338 -12.07 -5.12 21.87
C VAL A 338 -13.23 -6.11 21.98
N VAL A 339 -13.78 -6.52 20.84
CA VAL A 339 -14.68 -7.67 20.76
C VAL A 339 -13.80 -8.91 20.56
N PRO A 340 -13.69 -9.83 21.53
CA PRO A 340 -12.81 -10.98 21.38
C PRO A 340 -13.23 -11.87 20.20
N LEU A 341 -12.28 -12.54 19.56
CA LEU A 341 -12.57 -13.63 18.63
C LEU A 341 -12.66 -14.94 19.44
N PRO A 342 -13.85 -15.54 19.61
CA PRO A 342 -13.96 -16.80 20.34
C PRO A 342 -13.18 -17.89 19.62
N LEU A 343 -12.33 -18.63 20.33
CA LEU A 343 -11.56 -19.73 19.75
C LEU A 343 -12.42 -20.98 19.57
N ASP A 344 -12.04 -21.80 18.61
CA ASP A 344 -12.56 -23.17 18.48
C ASP A 344 -11.75 -24.09 19.40
N PRO A 345 -12.37 -24.71 20.43
CA PRO A 345 -11.63 -25.54 21.39
C PRO A 345 -10.88 -26.69 20.71
N GLU A 346 -11.50 -27.37 19.75
CA GLU A 346 -10.90 -28.52 19.07
C GLU A 346 -9.71 -28.08 18.22
N ARG A 347 -9.84 -26.95 17.49
CA ARG A 347 -8.70 -26.42 16.71
C ARG A 347 -7.57 -25.93 17.61
N ALA A 348 -7.89 -25.29 18.74
CA ALA A 348 -6.90 -24.81 19.69
C ALA A 348 -6.11 -25.96 20.32
N GLU A 349 -6.78 -27.05 20.68
CA GLU A 349 -6.15 -28.27 21.18
C GLU A 349 -5.28 -28.93 20.10
N ALA A 350 -5.78 -29.05 18.87
CA ALA A 350 -5.03 -29.60 17.75
C ALA A 350 -3.75 -28.81 17.44
N TRP A 351 -3.80 -27.47 17.51
CA TRP A 351 -2.62 -26.63 17.36
C TRP A 351 -1.62 -26.81 18.50
N THR A 352 -2.10 -26.92 19.73
CA THR A 352 -1.25 -27.17 20.90
C THR A 352 -0.51 -28.50 20.77
N ALA A 353 -1.24 -29.58 20.42
CA ALA A 353 -0.66 -30.89 20.17
C ALA A 353 0.39 -30.86 19.04
N ARG A 354 0.06 -30.23 17.90
CA ARG A 354 0.99 -30.10 16.78
C ARG A 354 2.30 -29.42 17.17
N LEU A 355 2.24 -28.33 17.93
CA LEU A 355 3.43 -27.62 18.37
C LEU A 355 4.20 -28.41 19.44
N ASN A 356 3.53 -29.20 20.29
CA ASN A 356 4.19 -30.11 21.23
C ASN A 356 4.96 -31.22 20.53
N ASP A 357 4.42 -31.75 19.42
CA ASP A 357 5.07 -32.82 18.64
C ASP A 357 6.23 -32.30 17.79
N SER A 358 6.15 -31.05 17.35
CA SER A 358 7.09 -30.48 16.38
C SER A 358 8.24 -29.68 17.00
N LEU A 359 8.08 -29.20 18.24
CA LEU A 359 9.05 -28.33 18.91
C LEU A 359 9.44 -28.89 20.28
N PRO A 360 10.70 -28.68 20.74
CA PRO A 360 11.09 -29.09 22.08
C PRO A 360 10.21 -28.48 23.17
N LEU A 361 9.84 -29.30 24.15
CA LEU A 361 9.06 -28.87 25.30
C LEU A 361 9.87 -27.93 26.21
N GLY A 362 9.17 -27.03 26.91
CA GLY A 362 9.78 -26.09 27.86
C GLY A 362 10.41 -24.83 27.24
N LEU A 363 10.40 -24.70 25.91
CA LEU A 363 10.80 -23.48 25.22
C LEU A 363 9.62 -22.49 25.12
N LYS A 364 9.91 -21.19 25.24
CA LYS A 364 8.95 -20.12 24.98
C LYS A 364 8.64 -20.06 23.47
N ARG A 365 7.38 -20.25 23.09
CA ARG A 365 6.91 -20.26 21.70
C ARG A 365 6.60 -18.86 21.22
N VAL A 366 7.38 -18.40 20.23
CA VAL A 366 7.32 -17.06 19.67
C VAL A 366 6.80 -17.10 18.24
N GLY A 367 5.59 -16.58 18.02
CA GLY A 367 5.05 -16.39 16.67
C GLY A 367 5.80 -15.29 15.93
N ILE A 368 6.13 -15.47 14.66
CA ILE A 368 6.79 -14.42 13.85
C ILE A 368 6.08 -14.15 12.53
N VAL A 369 5.95 -12.85 12.21
CA VAL A 369 5.51 -12.33 10.90
C VAL A 369 6.33 -11.10 10.56
N TRP A 370 7.14 -11.16 9.51
CA TRP A 370 8.11 -10.11 9.18
C TRP A 370 7.74 -9.28 7.96
N ALA A 371 6.78 -9.75 7.16
CA ALA A 371 6.40 -9.06 5.94
C ALA A 371 4.89 -9.09 5.70
N GLY A 372 4.38 -7.99 5.15
CA GLY A 372 3.03 -7.98 4.60
C GLY A 372 2.97 -8.55 3.19
N ARG A 373 1.89 -8.22 2.48
CA ARG A 373 1.72 -8.61 1.07
C ARG A 373 2.56 -7.69 0.17
N PRO A 374 3.43 -8.22 -0.71
CA PRO A 374 4.28 -7.40 -1.58
C PRO A 374 3.52 -6.44 -2.52
N THR A 375 2.28 -6.78 -2.89
CA THR A 375 1.42 -5.94 -3.73
C THR A 375 0.75 -4.77 -2.97
N HIS A 376 0.96 -4.68 -1.65
CA HIS A 376 0.45 -3.58 -0.85
C HIS A 376 1.36 -2.34 -1.00
N LYS A 377 0.77 -1.17 -1.27
CA LYS A 377 1.53 0.07 -1.57
C LYS A 377 2.60 0.41 -0.51
N ASN A 378 2.26 0.27 0.78
CA ASN A 378 3.16 0.62 1.90
C ASN A 378 4.05 -0.56 2.39
N ASP A 379 4.13 -1.68 1.66
CA ASP A 379 4.79 -2.88 2.19
C ASP A 379 6.29 -2.70 2.46
N ARG A 380 6.97 -1.98 1.57
CA ARG A 380 8.41 -1.69 1.70
C ARG A 380 8.77 -0.95 2.98
N ASN A 381 7.87 -0.11 3.48
CA ASN A 381 8.09 0.64 4.72
C ASN A 381 7.88 -0.23 5.95
N ARG A 382 6.81 -1.05 5.96
CA ARG A 382 6.42 -1.83 7.15
C ARG A 382 7.10 -3.20 7.28
N SER A 383 7.66 -3.76 6.22
CA SER A 383 8.26 -5.09 6.22
C SER A 383 9.74 -5.05 6.66
N ILE A 384 10.20 -6.15 7.25
CA ILE A 384 11.59 -6.37 7.68
C ILE A 384 12.17 -7.52 6.87
N ALA A 385 13.43 -7.39 6.43
CA ALA A 385 14.11 -8.52 5.82
C ALA A 385 14.26 -9.66 6.84
N PHE A 386 13.89 -10.90 6.46
CA PHE A 386 13.93 -12.05 7.35
C PHE A 386 15.32 -12.28 7.96
N ALA A 387 16.38 -12.12 7.15
CA ALA A 387 17.75 -12.22 7.61
C ALA A 387 18.09 -11.18 8.71
N THR A 388 17.62 -9.94 8.59
CA THR A 388 17.81 -8.89 9.60
C THR A 388 17.09 -9.25 10.91
N LEU A 389 15.85 -9.74 10.82
CA LEU A 389 15.09 -10.19 12.00
C LEU A 389 15.80 -11.35 12.71
N MET A 390 16.21 -12.37 11.96
CA MET A 390 16.82 -13.59 12.51
C MET A 390 18.28 -13.39 12.95
N ALA A 391 19.00 -12.40 12.41
CA ALA A 391 20.35 -12.07 12.88
C ALA A 391 20.36 -11.69 14.38
N THR A 392 19.29 -11.06 14.86
CA THR A 392 19.14 -10.68 16.27
C THR A 392 18.42 -11.76 17.08
N LEU A 393 17.32 -12.31 16.55
CA LEU A 393 16.43 -13.17 17.33
C LEU A 393 16.74 -14.67 17.21
N GLY A 394 17.32 -15.11 16.08
CA GLY A 394 17.47 -16.52 15.71
C GLY A 394 18.36 -17.36 16.63
N ASN A 395 19.19 -16.72 17.45
CA ASN A 395 20.13 -17.39 18.36
C ASN A 395 19.81 -17.18 19.83
N LEU A 396 18.64 -16.60 20.15
CA LEU A 396 18.25 -16.43 21.55
C LEU A 396 18.01 -17.80 22.21
N PRO A 397 18.50 -18.02 23.43
CA PRO A 397 18.27 -19.27 24.15
C PRO A 397 16.84 -19.36 24.68
N GLY A 398 16.36 -20.58 24.90
CA GLY A 398 15.08 -20.82 25.59
C GLY A 398 13.83 -20.51 24.76
N ILE A 399 13.97 -20.25 23.46
CA ILE A 399 12.84 -19.94 22.57
C ILE A 399 12.71 -20.91 21.41
N ALA A 400 11.50 -21.03 20.89
CA ALA A 400 11.18 -21.70 19.64
C ALA A 400 10.29 -20.80 18.78
N PHE A 401 10.62 -20.64 17.50
CA PHE A 401 9.85 -19.82 16.57
C PHE A 401 8.74 -20.61 15.89
N VAL A 402 7.60 -19.94 15.70
CA VAL A 402 6.48 -20.41 14.88
C VAL A 402 6.23 -19.35 13.81
N SER A 403 6.62 -19.63 12.57
CA SER A 403 6.35 -18.71 11.45
C SER A 403 4.87 -18.72 11.12
N LEU A 404 4.20 -17.59 11.33
CA LEU A 404 2.81 -17.35 10.91
C LEU A 404 2.75 -16.62 9.55
N GLN A 405 3.89 -16.42 8.89
CA GLN A 405 3.98 -15.77 7.59
C GLN A 405 3.19 -16.55 6.54
N LYS A 406 2.46 -15.85 5.67
CA LYS A 406 1.77 -16.42 4.50
C LYS A 406 2.23 -15.76 3.21
N GLY A 407 2.00 -16.45 2.09
CA GLY A 407 2.32 -16.00 0.75
C GLY A 407 3.80 -16.16 0.40
N ASP A 408 4.24 -15.53 -0.69
CA ASP A 408 5.56 -15.75 -1.30
C ASP A 408 6.75 -15.57 -0.35
N ARG A 409 6.58 -14.76 0.71
CA ARG A 409 7.63 -14.50 1.70
C ARG A 409 7.92 -15.70 2.59
N THR A 410 7.10 -16.76 2.60
CA THR A 410 7.44 -18.03 3.30
C THR A 410 8.72 -18.65 2.76
N ALA A 411 9.08 -18.39 1.50
CA ALA A 411 10.33 -18.86 0.91
C ALA A 411 11.58 -18.34 1.63
N ASP A 412 11.49 -17.23 2.38
CA ASP A 412 12.62 -16.71 3.17
C ASP A 412 13.10 -17.70 4.24
N LEU A 413 12.22 -18.59 4.71
CA LEU A 413 12.53 -19.60 5.73
C LEU A 413 13.64 -20.56 5.30
N ALA A 414 13.83 -20.77 3.98
CA ALA A 414 14.90 -21.60 3.46
C ALA A 414 16.30 -21.06 3.82
N GLY A 415 16.42 -19.77 4.12
CA GLY A 415 17.65 -19.13 4.56
C GLY A 415 17.89 -19.17 6.08
N TYR A 416 17.03 -19.84 6.86
CA TYR A 416 17.15 -19.86 8.31
C TYR A 416 18.35 -20.71 8.78
N GLN A 417 19.22 -20.11 9.58
CA GLN A 417 20.43 -20.75 10.13
C GLN A 417 20.60 -20.50 11.65
N GLY A 418 19.54 -20.06 12.33
CA GLY A 418 19.57 -19.76 13.77
C GLY A 418 19.57 -21.03 14.64
N ALA A 419 20.08 -20.90 15.87
CA ALA A 419 20.10 -21.98 16.85
C ALA A 419 18.72 -22.31 17.45
N ALA A 420 17.78 -21.35 17.47
CA ALA A 420 16.44 -21.58 17.97
C ALA A 420 15.64 -22.49 17.01
N PRO A 421 14.89 -23.51 17.48
CA PRO A 421 14.00 -24.28 16.63
C PRO A 421 12.98 -23.40 15.92
N LEU A 422 12.63 -23.72 14.67
CA LEU A 422 11.64 -22.98 13.89
C LEU A 422 10.64 -23.96 13.26
N PHE A 423 9.35 -23.68 13.46
CA PHE A 423 8.24 -24.39 12.83
C PHE A 423 7.55 -23.49 11.79
N ASP A 424 7.37 -24.00 10.57
CA ASP A 424 6.57 -23.31 9.54
C ASP A 424 5.09 -23.67 9.67
N ALA A 425 4.26 -22.72 10.12
CA ALA A 425 2.83 -22.93 10.28
C ALA A 425 2.04 -22.72 8.98
N ALA A 426 2.64 -22.13 7.95
CA ALA A 426 1.95 -21.72 6.73
C ALA A 426 1.20 -22.86 6.01
N PRO A 427 1.72 -24.10 5.93
CA PRO A 427 1.02 -25.23 5.30
C PRO A 427 -0.23 -25.68 6.07
N HIS A 428 -0.36 -25.30 7.33
CA HIS A 428 -1.44 -25.74 8.21
C HIS A 428 -2.46 -24.65 8.55
N ILE A 429 -2.34 -23.48 7.92
CA ILE A 429 -3.22 -22.33 8.10
C ILE A 429 -3.98 -22.11 6.80
N GLU A 430 -5.29 -22.32 6.80
CA GLU A 430 -6.15 -22.03 5.66
C GLU A 430 -7.03 -20.80 5.92
N THR A 431 -7.42 -20.62 7.17
CA THR A 431 -8.35 -19.58 7.62
C THR A 431 -7.76 -18.70 8.72
N TYR A 432 -8.43 -17.58 8.98
CA TYR A 432 -8.12 -16.74 10.13
C TYR A 432 -8.44 -17.41 11.47
N GLU A 433 -9.38 -18.36 11.48
CA GLU A 433 -9.63 -19.20 12.66
C GLU A 433 -8.43 -20.11 12.97
N ASP A 434 -7.78 -20.68 11.94
CA ASP A 434 -6.57 -21.48 12.13
C ASP A 434 -5.41 -20.62 12.62
N THR A 435 -5.28 -19.41 12.07
CA THR A 435 -4.28 -18.45 12.53
C THR A 435 -4.53 -18.06 14.00
N ALA A 436 -5.80 -17.83 14.39
CA ALA A 436 -6.18 -17.51 15.76
C ALA A 436 -5.88 -18.67 16.73
N ALA A 437 -6.18 -19.90 16.32
CA ALA A 437 -5.87 -21.10 17.09
C ALA A 437 -4.35 -21.34 17.21
N ALA A 438 -3.58 -21.09 16.14
CA ALA A 438 -2.13 -21.09 16.21
C ALA A 438 -1.62 -20.06 17.21
N ILE A 439 -2.09 -18.81 17.14
CA ILE A 439 -1.75 -17.73 18.09
C ILE A 439 -2.09 -18.12 19.54
N ALA A 440 -3.22 -18.80 19.75
CA ALA A 440 -3.64 -19.24 21.07
C ALA A 440 -2.64 -20.21 21.74
N ALA A 441 -1.93 -21.00 20.93
CA ALA A 441 -0.91 -21.95 21.38
C ALA A 441 0.49 -21.34 21.58
N LEU A 442 0.64 -20.02 21.39
CA LEU A 442 1.89 -19.28 21.56
C LEU A 442 1.93 -18.51 22.89
N ASP A 443 3.15 -18.20 23.34
CA ASP A 443 3.39 -17.34 24.49
C ASP A 443 3.33 -15.86 24.09
N VAL A 444 3.89 -15.52 22.93
CA VAL A 444 3.91 -14.16 22.38
C VAL A 444 4.00 -14.18 20.85
N VAL A 445 3.47 -13.15 20.20
CA VAL A 445 3.62 -12.94 18.74
C VAL A 445 4.45 -11.69 18.48
N VAL A 446 5.54 -11.80 17.71
CA VAL A 446 6.31 -10.67 17.18
C VAL A 446 5.92 -10.48 15.71
N THR A 447 5.33 -9.34 15.38
CA THR A 447 4.80 -9.09 14.03
C THR A 447 5.10 -7.67 13.56
N VAL A 448 5.16 -7.46 12.26
CA VAL A 448 5.01 -6.12 11.67
C VAL A 448 3.52 -5.75 11.55
N ASP A 449 3.21 -4.54 11.06
CA ASP A 449 1.84 -4.03 10.88
C ASP A 449 1.05 -4.82 9.81
N THR A 450 0.46 -5.94 10.22
CA THR A 450 -0.33 -6.85 9.39
C THR A 450 -1.64 -7.26 10.09
N SER A 451 -2.50 -8.00 9.39
CA SER A 451 -3.72 -8.57 9.99
C SER A 451 -3.45 -9.46 11.20
N VAL A 452 -2.24 -10.04 11.32
CA VAL A 452 -1.84 -10.86 12.47
C VAL A 452 -1.74 -10.02 13.75
N ALA A 453 -1.29 -8.76 13.68
CA ALA A 453 -1.26 -7.88 14.85
C ALA A 453 -2.67 -7.68 15.43
N HIS A 454 -3.63 -7.39 14.56
CA HIS A 454 -5.04 -7.23 14.95
C HIS A 454 -5.63 -8.51 15.50
N LEU A 455 -5.35 -9.64 14.85
CA LEU A 455 -5.83 -10.95 15.28
C LEU A 455 -5.27 -11.35 16.65
N THR A 456 -3.98 -11.12 16.90
CA THR A 456 -3.37 -11.33 18.23
C THR A 456 -4.07 -10.51 19.31
N GLY A 457 -4.39 -9.24 19.02
CA GLY A 457 -5.15 -8.38 19.92
C GLY A 457 -6.58 -8.89 20.18
N LEU A 458 -7.25 -9.44 19.17
CA LEU A 458 -8.60 -10.02 19.28
C LEU A 458 -8.62 -11.35 20.05
N VAL A 459 -7.56 -12.16 19.93
CA VAL A 459 -7.38 -13.39 20.73
C VAL A 459 -6.98 -13.03 22.18
N GLY A 460 -6.49 -11.82 22.43
CA GLY A 460 -6.06 -11.37 23.76
C GLY A 460 -4.69 -11.90 24.18
N LYS A 461 -3.88 -12.38 23.23
CA LYS A 461 -2.52 -12.85 23.49
C LYS A 461 -1.52 -11.69 23.52
N PRO A 462 -0.43 -11.82 24.29
CA PRO A 462 0.68 -10.88 24.20
C PRO A 462 1.20 -10.78 22.76
N GLY A 463 1.34 -9.55 22.25
CA GLY A 463 1.86 -9.32 20.92
C GLY A 463 2.73 -8.08 20.83
N TRP A 464 3.84 -8.17 20.11
CA TRP A 464 4.82 -7.10 19.95
C TRP A 464 4.90 -6.69 18.50
N VAL A 465 4.50 -5.45 18.24
CA VAL A 465 4.39 -4.90 16.89
C VAL A 465 5.64 -4.08 16.58
N LEU A 466 6.40 -4.52 15.59
CA LEU A 466 7.54 -3.81 15.03
C LEU A 466 7.04 -2.79 14.01
N LEU A 467 7.34 -1.53 14.25
CA LEU A 467 6.80 -0.39 13.50
C LEU A 467 7.91 0.40 12.81
N PRO A 468 7.67 0.84 11.56
CA PRO A 468 8.61 1.71 10.86
C PRO A 468 8.65 3.11 11.48
N PHE A 469 9.61 3.92 11.01
CA PHE A 469 9.82 5.26 11.53
C PHE A 469 8.58 6.16 11.42
N THR A 470 7.91 6.11 10.25
CA THR A 470 6.56 6.67 10.08
C THR A 470 5.57 5.51 10.01
N PRO A 471 4.90 5.16 11.13
CA PRO A 471 3.94 4.07 11.17
C PRO A 471 2.59 4.50 10.58
N ASP A 472 1.72 3.53 10.36
CA ASP A 472 0.29 3.81 10.14
C ASP A 472 -0.32 4.53 11.34
N TRP A 473 -1.28 5.43 11.07
CA TRP A 473 -1.94 6.28 12.05
C TRP A 473 -2.53 5.49 13.23
N ARG A 474 -2.96 4.24 13.02
CA ARG A 474 -3.55 3.41 14.08
C ARG A 474 -2.59 3.18 15.25
N TRP A 475 -1.28 3.24 15.00
CA TRP A 475 -0.27 2.98 16.01
C TRP A 475 0.23 4.23 16.73
N LEU A 476 -0.14 5.44 16.28
CA LEU A 476 0.35 6.72 16.83
C LEU A 476 1.90 6.81 16.80
N ARG A 477 2.51 7.87 17.36
CA ARG A 477 3.97 8.08 17.27
C ARG A 477 4.76 7.84 18.55
N GLU A 478 4.29 8.35 19.68
CA GLU A 478 5.12 8.54 20.88
C GLU A 478 4.66 7.67 22.04
N ARG A 479 4.42 6.39 21.75
CA ARG A 479 3.93 5.45 22.75
C ARG A 479 4.37 4.02 22.48
N THR A 480 4.53 3.25 23.55
CA THR A 480 4.91 1.82 23.49
C THR A 480 3.71 0.89 23.69
N ASP A 481 2.53 1.42 23.98
CA ASP A 481 1.26 0.72 24.07
C ASP A 481 0.33 1.16 22.93
N THR A 482 -0.85 0.58 22.82
CA THR A 482 -1.86 0.96 21.82
C THR A 482 -3.25 1.04 22.44
N PRO A 483 -4.03 2.09 22.15
CA PRO A 483 -5.38 2.20 22.69
C PRO A 483 -6.35 1.21 22.00
N TRP A 484 -5.94 0.58 20.90
CA TRP A 484 -6.75 -0.37 20.16
C TRP A 484 -6.76 -1.78 20.76
N TYR A 485 -5.64 -2.19 21.37
CA TYR A 485 -5.39 -3.56 21.81
C TYR A 485 -4.51 -3.59 23.08
N PRO A 486 -5.11 -3.75 24.27
CA PRO A 486 -4.36 -3.72 25.53
C PRO A 486 -3.27 -4.80 25.65
N SER A 487 -3.39 -5.92 24.93
CA SER A 487 -2.40 -7.00 24.94
C SER A 487 -1.18 -6.76 24.05
N LEU A 488 -1.15 -5.64 23.30
CA LEU A 488 -0.07 -5.35 22.37
C LEU A 488 0.89 -4.28 22.90
N ARG A 489 2.18 -4.48 22.58
CA ARG A 489 3.27 -3.53 22.83
C ARG A 489 3.93 -3.15 21.51
N LEU A 490 4.38 -1.90 21.39
CA LEU A 490 4.92 -1.32 20.17
C LEU A 490 6.43 -1.11 20.29
N PHE A 491 7.16 -1.49 19.24
CA PHE A 491 8.61 -1.34 19.12
C PHE A 491 8.90 -0.61 17.81
N ARG A 492 9.60 0.53 17.88
CA ARG A 492 9.64 1.50 16.76
C ARG A 492 11.06 1.73 16.27
N GLN A 493 11.19 1.90 14.96
CA GLN A 493 12.41 2.46 14.39
C GLN A 493 12.67 3.88 14.92
N GLN A 494 13.94 4.20 15.18
CA GLN A 494 14.39 5.54 15.54
C GLN A 494 14.78 6.37 14.31
N ALA A 495 15.06 5.71 13.18
CA ALA A 495 15.32 6.32 11.88
C ALA A 495 14.93 5.32 10.77
N HIS A 496 14.68 5.83 9.56
CA HIS A 496 14.27 4.99 8.43
C HIS A 496 15.24 3.83 8.18
N GLY A 497 14.69 2.63 8.10
CA GLY A 497 15.43 1.41 7.78
C GLY A 497 16.32 0.88 8.91
N GLN A 498 16.43 1.59 10.04
CA GLN A 498 17.27 1.17 11.17
C GLN A 498 16.46 0.30 12.14
N TRP A 499 16.64 -1.02 12.01
CA TRP A 499 15.93 -2.02 12.81
C TRP A 499 16.71 -2.53 14.04
N ASP A 500 17.99 -2.22 14.18
CA ASP A 500 18.84 -2.80 15.25
C ASP A 500 18.30 -2.49 16.66
N ALA A 501 17.98 -1.23 16.93
CA ALA A 501 17.46 -0.80 18.23
C ALA A 501 16.11 -1.45 18.61
N PRO A 502 15.05 -1.41 17.77
CA PRO A 502 13.80 -2.09 18.09
C PRO A 502 13.95 -3.62 18.20
N LEU A 503 14.80 -4.25 17.39
CA LEU A 503 15.06 -5.68 17.48
C LEU A 503 15.80 -6.08 18.76
N ALA A 504 16.79 -5.30 19.19
CA ALA A 504 17.47 -5.51 20.47
C ALA A 504 16.50 -5.38 21.65
N ALA A 505 15.57 -4.42 21.60
CA ALA A 505 14.54 -4.26 22.62
C ALA A 505 13.54 -5.43 22.64
N VAL A 506 13.17 -5.98 21.49
CA VAL A 506 12.38 -7.23 21.38
C VAL A 506 13.16 -8.41 21.97
N ALA A 507 14.44 -8.57 21.62
CA ALA A 507 15.28 -9.65 22.13
C ALA A 507 15.37 -9.61 23.67
N ALA A 508 15.62 -8.44 24.25
CA ALA A 508 15.66 -8.25 25.69
C ALA A 508 14.33 -8.62 26.36
N ALA A 509 13.19 -8.25 25.74
CA ALA A 509 11.88 -8.60 26.24
C ALA A 509 11.56 -10.11 26.12
N LEU A 510 12.10 -10.81 25.10
CA LEU A 510 11.89 -12.25 24.93
C LEU A 510 12.61 -13.08 26.00
N VAL A 511 13.79 -12.62 26.44
CA VAL A 511 14.66 -13.36 27.40
C VAL A 511 14.41 -12.94 28.85
N GLY A 512 13.99 -11.69 29.08
CA GLY A 512 13.45 -11.25 30.37
C GLY A 512 12.10 -11.89 30.68
#